data_AF-A0A4Y2CJD9-F1
#
_entry.id   AF-A0A4Y2CJD9-F1
#
_cell.length_a   1.000
_cell.length_b   1.000
_cell.length_c   1.000
_cell.angle_alpha   90.00
_cell.angle_beta   90.00
_cell.angle_gamma   90.00
#
_symmetry.space_group_name_H-M   'P 1'
#
loop_
_entity.id
_entity.type
_entity.pdbx_description
1 polymer ?
#
loop_
_entity_poly.entity_id
_entity_poly.type
_entity_poly.pdbx_seq_one_letter_code
_entity_poly.pdbx_strand_id
1 'polypeptide(L)'
;MYNARWLTGAIRILCSYVSMESPSENLEILATYIFKVYAPTCFAIEIHPYCKDGALRLFKLIAATRYLPTELKVKIDPVIERNSYFVHSENLLTAMMTDSEPKNCERAVHRILKASSVQENGLRLFHFLL
;
A
#
# COMPACT_ATOMS: atom_id res chain seq x y z
N MET A 1 10.86 -16.53 5.24
CA MET A 1 9.93 -16.84 6.35
C MET A 1 10.42 -16.20 7.65
N TYR A 2 10.29 -14.87 7.77
CA TYR A 2 10.46 -14.10 9.02
C TYR A 2 9.07 -13.93 9.69
N ASN A 3 8.22 -14.98 9.56
CA ASN A 3 6.86 -14.87 8.98
C ASN A 3 5.67 -14.77 9.94
N ALA A 4 5.84 -14.50 11.23
CA ALA A 4 4.67 -14.45 12.13
C ALA A 4 4.71 -13.41 13.25
N ARG A 5 5.79 -12.63 13.41
CA ARG A 5 5.92 -11.73 14.55
C ARG A 5 4.83 -10.65 14.57
N TRP A 6 4.50 -10.09 13.42
CA TRP A 6 3.42 -9.12 13.31
C TRP A 6 2.05 -9.76 13.62
N LEU A 7 1.82 -10.97 13.12
CA LEU A 7 0.57 -11.69 13.29
C LEU A 7 0.34 -12.05 14.76
N THR A 8 1.38 -12.52 15.46
CA THR A 8 1.31 -12.77 16.90
C THR A 8 0.99 -11.49 17.68
N GLY A 9 1.62 -10.35 17.33
CA GLY A 9 1.32 -9.06 17.95
C GLY A 9 -0.12 -8.61 17.72
N ALA A 10 -0.59 -8.68 16.47
CA ALA A 10 -1.96 -8.32 16.10
C ALA A 10 -3.00 -9.20 16.80
N ILE A 11 -2.79 -10.53 16.81
CA ILE A 11 -3.68 -11.47 17.51
C ILE A 11 -3.72 -11.17 19.01
N ARG A 12 -2.59 -10.89 19.65
CA ARG A 12 -2.56 -10.54 21.08
C ARG A 12 -3.37 -9.28 21.38
N ILE A 13 -3.26 -8.24 20.55
CA ILE A 13 -4.05 -7.01 20.69
C ILE A 13 -5.55 -7.32 20.52
N LEU A 14 -5.92 -8.10 19.50
CA LEU A 14 -7.32 -8.49 19.27
C LEU A 14 -7.89 -9.34 20.41
N CYS A 15 -7.13 -10.33 20.91
CA CYS A 15 -7.53 -11.12 22.08
C CYS A 15 -7.69 -10.23 23.31
N SER A 16 -6.75 -9.30 23.55
CA SER A 16 -6.87 -8.34 24.66
C SER A 16 -8.13 -7.47 24.54
N TYR A 17 -8.49 -7.04 23.34
CA TYR A 17 -9.71 -6.27 23.09
C TYR A 17 -10.97 -7.09 23.41
N VAL A 18 -11.04 -8.36 22.97
CA VAL A 18 -12.20 -9.24 23.20
C VAL A 18 -12.33 -9.68 24.66
N SER A 19 -11.23 -9.78 25.41
CA SER A 19 -11.24 -10.20 26.81
C SER A 19 -11.64 -9.12 27.81
N MET A 20 -11.85 -7.87 27.37
CA MET A 20 -12.21 -6.74 28.25
C MET A 20 -13.69 -6.39 28.09
N GLU A 21 -14.40 -6.24 29.20
CA GLU A 21 -15.80 -5.77 29.18
C GLU A 21 -15.92 -4.30 28.76
N SER A 22 -14.92 -3.48 29.10
CA SER A 22 -14.83 -2.06 28.76
C SER A 22 -13.41 -1.72 28.31
N PRO A 23 -13.09 -1.88 27.00
CA PRO A 23 -11.76 -1.60 26.48
C PRO A 23 -11.46 -0.10 26.47
N SER A 24 -10.19 0.27 26.68
CA SER A 24 -9.76 1.66 26.54
C SER A 24 -9.89 2.14 25.09
N GLU A 25 -10.17 3.42 24.87
CA GLU A 25 -10.27 4.04 23.53
C GLU A 25 -9.05 3.72 22.63
N ASN A 26 -7.83 3.76 23.18
CA ASN A 26 -6.62 3.40 22.44
C ASN A 26 -6.62 1.95 21.94
N LEU A 27 -7.17 1.03 22.74
CA LEU A 27 -7.27 -0.39 22.39
C LEU A 27 -8.33 -0.60 21.30
N GLU A 28 -9.47 0.11 21.37
CA GLU A 28 -10.48 0.10 20.32
C GLU A 28 -9.93 0.61 18.99
N ILE A 29 -9.18 1.72 19.03
CA ILE A 29 -8.52 2.31 17.85
C ILE A 29 -7.55 1.29 17.24
N LEU A 30 -6.70 0.66 18.04
CA LEU A 30 -5.74 -0.34 17.56
C LEU A 30 -6.41 -1.58 16.99
N ALA A 31 -7.41 -2.13 17.68
CA ALA A 31 -8.17 -3.29 17.21
C ALA A 31 -8.88 -2.97 15.87
N THR A 32 -9.53 -1.79 15.80
CA THR A 32 -10.18 -1.31 14.58
C THR A 32 -9.20 -1.14 13.43
N TYR A 33 -8.03 -0.56 13.70
CA TYR A 33 -6.97 -0.39 12.70
C TYR A 33 -6.42 -1.72 12.21
N ILE A 34 -6.20 -2.69 13.10
CA ILE A 34 -5.76 -4.03 12.74
C ILE A 34 -6.77 -4.67 11.80
N PHE A 35 -8.06 -4.60 12.14
CA PHE A 35 -9.12 -5.24 11.37
C PHE A 35 -9.37 -4.57 10.03
N LYS A 36 -9.42 -3.23 9.98
CA LYS A 36 -9.77 -2.48 8.77
C LYS A 36 -8.61 -2.26 7.81
N VAL A 37 -7.37 -2.16 8.33
CA VAL A 37 -6.21 -1.72 7.55
C VAL A 37 -5.10 -2.76 7.55
N TYR A 38 -4.57 -3.09 8.73
CA TYR A 38 -3.32 -3.84 8.82
C TYR A 38 -3.45 -5.27 8.30
N ALA A 39 -4.40 -6.05 8.84
CA ALA A 39 -4.60 -7.43 8.45
C ALA A 39 -4.98 -7.56 6.96
N PRO A 40 -5.97 -6.83 6.41
CA PRO A 40 -6.28 -6.90 4.98
C PRO A 40 -5.09 -6.55 4.08
N THR A 41 -4.28 -5.56 4.46
CA THR A 41 -3.09 -5.17 3.69
C THR A 41 -2.02 -6.26 3.71
N CYS A 42 -1.72 -6.81 4.89
CA CYS A 42 -0.76 -7.90 5.03
C CYS A 42 -1.21 -9.16 4.28
N PHE A 43 -2.47 -9.58 4.44
CA PHE A 43 -3.01 -10.72 3.70
C PHE A 43 -3.00 -10.50 2.19
N ALA A 44 -3.32 -9.29 1.72
CA ALA A 44 -3.21 -8.98 0.30
C ALA A 44 -1.78 -9.21 -0.21
N ILE A 45 -0.74 -8.79 0.54
CA ILE A 45 0.69 -9.00 0.20
C ILE A 45 1.00 -10.49 0.08
N GLU A 46 0.58 -11.29 1.06
CA GLU A 46 0.84 -12.72 1.08
C GLU A 46 0.13 -13.48 -0.06
N ILE A 47 -1.12 -13.12 -0.37
CA ILE A 47 -1.92 -13.80 -1.40
C ILE A 47 -1.47 -13.38 -2.82
N HIS A 48 -1.12 -12.10 -3.00
CA HIS A 48 -0.74 -11.54 -4.30
C HIS A 48 0.59 -10.77 -4.17
N PRO A 49 1.74 -11.47 -4.12
CA PRO A 49 3.04 -10.85 -3.87
C PRO A 49 3.65 -10.14 -5.09
N TYR A 50 2.95 -10.11 -6.22
CA TYR A 50 3.50 -9.61 -7.48
C TYR A 50 3.59 -8.07 -7.49
N CYS A 51 4.66 -7.55 -8.09
CA CYS A 51 4.90 -6.10 -8.21
C CYS A 51 3.76 -5.38 -8.94
N LYS A 52 3.12 -6.06 -9.91
CA LYS A 52 1.97 -5.53 -10.65
C LYS A 52 0.78 -5.17 -9.75
N ASP A 53 0.65 -5.81 -8.60
CA ASP A 53 -0.44 -5.54 -7.64
C ASP A 53 -0.03 -4.47 -6.61
N GLY A 54 1.24 -4.07 -6.58
CA GLY A 54 1.82 -3.16 -5.59
C GLY A 54 1.18 -1.77 -5.58
N ALA A 55 1.08 -1.12 -6.75
CA ALA A 55 0.52 0.22 -6.86
C ALA A 55 -0.95 0.26 -6.42
N LEU A 56 -1.75 -0.71 -6.88
CA LEU A 56 -3.16 -0.85 -6.51
C LEU A 56 -3.32 -1.12 -5.01
N ARG A 57 -2.46 -1.97 -4.43
CA ARG A 57 -2.48 -2.27 -3.00
C ARG A 57 -2.16 -1.05 -2.16
N LEU A 58 -1.17 -0.26 -2.56
CA LEU A 58 -0.82 0.97 -1.86
C LEU A 58 -1.94 2.01 -1.96
N PHE A 59 -2.60 2.12 -3.10
CA PHE A 59 -3.81 2.93 -3.24
C PHE A 59 -4.93 2.46 -2.29
N LYS A 60 -5.17 1.15 -2.20
CA LYS A 60 -6.15 0.57 -1.25
C LYS A 60 -5.77 0.83 0.21
N LEU A 61 -4.48 0.73 0.56
CA LEU A 61 -3.98 1.08 1.89
C LEU A 61 -4.25 2.56 2.21
N ILE A 62 -3.91 3.46 1.30
CA ILE A 62 -4.18 4.91 1.45
C ILE A 62 -5.67 5.18 1.63
N ALA A 63 -6.53 4.50 0.86
CA ALA A 63 -7.98 4.63 1.00
C ALA A 63 -8.47 4.09 2.36
N ALA A 64 -7.96 2.95 2.79
CA ALA A 64 -8.32 2.31 4.06
C ALA A 64 -7.93 3.14 5.29
N THR A 65 -6.89 3.98 5.21
CA THR A 65 -6.49 4.86 6.33
C THR A 65 -7.26 6.18 6.40
N ARG A 66 -8.09 6.52 5.39
CA ARG A 66 -8.77 7.83 5.34
C ARG A 66 -9.80 8.06 6.44
N TYR A 67 -10.34 7.01 7.06
CA TYR A 67 -11.28 7.16 8.18
C TYR A 67 -10.62 7.67 9.47
N LEU A 68 -9.29 7.61 9.57
CA LEU A 68 -8.59 7.98 10.79
C LEU A 68 -8.63 9.50 11.05
N PRO A 69 -8.66 9.93 12.33
CA PRO A 69 -8.50 11.33 12.68
C PRO A 69 -7.11 11.85 12.29
N THR A 70 -7.00 13.16 12.08
CA THR A 70 -5.76 13.83 11.62
C THR A 70 -4.55 13.50 12.50
N GLU A 71 -4.74 13.44 13.82
CA GLU A 71 -3.69 13.13 14.80
C GLU A 71 -3.04 11.76 14.58
N LEU A 72 -3.83 10.77 14.14
CA LEU A 72 -3.34 9.42 13.84
C LEU A 72 -2.78 9.34 12.42
N LYS A 73 -3.34 10.09 11.47
CA LYS A 73 -2.81 10.17 10.10
C LYS A 73 -1.37 10.68 10.09
N VAL A 74 -1.04 11.70 10.88
CA VAL A 74 0.34 12.21 11.00
C VAL A 74 1.34 11.13 11.43
N LYS A 75 0.91 10.09 12.15
CA LYS A 75 1.76 8.95 12.54
C LYS A 75 1.87 7.88 11.44
N ILE A 76 0.83 7.72 10.62
CA ILE A 76 0.72 6.64 9.62
C ILE A 76 1.21 7.08 8.25
N ASP A 77 0.99 8.33 7.86
CA ASP A 77 1.38 8.86 6.56
C ASP A 77 2.89 8.69 6.30
N PRO A 78 3.81 8.94 7.27
CA PRO A 78 5.24 8.66 7.07
C PRO A 78 5.55 7.18 6.84
N VAL A 79 4.72 6.25 7.35
CA VAL A 79 4.88 4.81 7.11
C VAL A 79 4.46 4.47 5.68
N ILE A 80 3.38 5.07 5.18
CA ILE A 80 2.93 4.92 3.80
C ILE A 80 3.96 5.51 2.84
N GLU A 81 4.49 6.69 3.14
CA GLU A 81 5.50 7.39 2.34
C GLU A 81 6.81 6.59 2.23
N ARG A 82 7.25 5.94 3.31
CA ARG A 82 8.42 5.03 3.26
C ARG A 82 8.19 3.81 2.37
N ASN A 83 6.94 3.44 2.12
CA ASN A 83 6.56 2.35 1.22
C ASN A 83 6.14 2.87 -0.18
N SER A 84 6.44 4.14 -0.50
CA SER A 84 6.04 4.80 -1.75
C SER A 84 6.73 4.26 -3.02
N TYR A 85 7.65 3.29 -2.88
CA TYR A 85 8.28 2.59 -4.00
C TYR A 85 7.25 2.10 -5.05
N PHE A 86 6.10 1.60 -4.61
CA PHE A 86 5.05 1.12 -5.52
C PHE A 86 4.28 2.23 -6.26
N VAL A 87 4.51 3.51 -5.92
CA VAL A 87 3.92 4.69 -6.59
C VAL A 87 4.83 5.22 -7.70
N HIS A 88 6.04 4.70 -7.87
CA HIS A 88 6.89 5.10 -8.98
C HIS A 88 6.20 4.88 -10.33
N SER A 89 6.53 5.73 -11.30
CA SER A 89 5.89 5.74 -12.62
C SER A 89 5.95 4.37 -13.30
N GLU A 90 7.07 3.66 -13.20
CA GLU A 90 7.23 2.31 -13.78
C GLU A 90 6.32 1.28 -13.11
N ASN A 91 6.15 1.34 -11.79
CA ASN A 91 5.31 0.41 -11.04
C ASN A 91 3.83 0.68 -11.29
N LEU A 92 3.44 1.95 -11.41
CA LEU A 92 2.09 2.33 -11.78
C LEU A 92 1.73 1.88 -13.20
N LEU A 93 2.64 2.07 -14.16
CA LEU A 93 2.45 1.59 -15.53
C LEU A 93 2.37 0.06 -15.58
N THR A 94 3.23 -0.65 -14.82
CA THR A 94 3.19 -2.11 -14.70
C THR A 94 1.85 -2.60 -14.18
N ALA A 95 1.31 -1.95 -13.14
CA ALA A 95 -0.01 -2.28 -12.61
C ALA A 95 -1.12 -2.09 -13.66
N MET A 96 -1.10 -0.94 -14.34
CA MET A 96 -2.08 -0.62 -15.39
C MET A 96 -2.03 -1.58 -16.59
N MET A 97 -0.85 -2.09 -16.96
CA MET A 97 -0.68 -3.07 -18.04
C MET A 97 -1.38 -4.40 -17.76
N THR A 98 -1.51 -4.76 -16.48
CA THR A 98 -2.10 -6.03 -16.04
C THR A 98 -3.50 -5.87 -15.46
N ASP A 99 -4.07 -4.68 -15.57
CA ASP A 99 -5.41 -4.37 -15.09
C ASP A 99 -6.45 -5.18 -15.88
N SER A 100 -7.52 -5.58 -15.20
CA SER A 100 -8.64 -6.29 -15.82
C SER A 100 -9.40 -5.43 -16.83
N GLU A 101 -9.38 -4.10 -16.67
CA GLU A 101 -10.00 -3.14 -17.59
C GLU A 101 -9.07 -2.85 -18.79
N PRO A 102 -9.45 -3.23 -20.02
CA PRO A 102 -8.60 -3.07 -21.20
C PRO A 102 -8.17 -1.62 -21.46
N LYS A 103 -9.05 -0.65 -21.14
CA LYS A 103 -8.74 0.79 -21.29
C LYS A 103 -7.55 1.23 -20.43
N ASN A 104 -7.35 0.63 -19.28
CA ASN A 104 -6.20 0.95 -18.42
C ASN A 104 -4.90 0.44 -19.04
N CYS A 105 -4.92 -0.76 -19.61
CA CYS A 105 -3.80 -1.32 -20.35
C CYS A 105 -3.46 -0.47 -21.59
N GLU A 106 -4.44 -0.10 -22.40
CA GLU A 106 -4.25 0.77 -23.58
C GLU A 106 -3.61 2.12 -23.20
N ARG A 107 -4.07 2.73 -22.10
CA ARG A 107 -3.49 3.98 -21.57
C ARG A 107 -2.04 3.80 -21.14
N ALA A 108 -1.71 2.66 -20.52
CA ALA A 108 -0.33 2.35 -20.13
C ALA A 108 0.57 2.18 -21.35
N VAL A 109 0.15 1.39 -22.34
CA VAL A 109 0.87 1.21 -23.61
C VAL A 109 1.10 2.56 -24.29
N HIS A 110 0.06 3.39 -24.41
CA HIS A 110 0.17 4.70 -25.01
C HIS A 110 1.20 5.60 -24.29
N ARG A 111 1.18 5.59 -22.95
CA ARG A 111 2.16 6.36 -22.14
C ARG A 111 3.58 5.84 -22.32
N ILE A 112 3.78 4.53 -22.37
CA ILE A 112 5.08 3.91 -22.62
C ILE A 112 5.60 4.29 -24.00
N LEU A 113 4.79 4.12 -25.05
CA LEU A 113 5.18 4.48 -26.42
C LEU A 113 5.51 5.96 -26.56
N LYS A 114 4.71 6.83 -25.92
CA LYS A 114 4.97 8.27 -25.88
C LYS A 114 6.25 8.61 -25.13
N ALA A 115 6.57 7.91 -24.04
CA ALA A 115 7.82 8.13 -23.32
C ALA A 115 9.05 7.66 -24.13
N SER A 116 8.92 6.54 -24.85
CA SER A 116 9.97 5.97 -25.71
C SER A 116 10.24 6.77 -26.98
N SER A 117 9.24 7.47 -27.52
CA SER A 117 9.42 8.34 -28.69
C SER A 117 10.15 9.65 -28.35
N VAL A 118 10.23 10.03 -27.07
CA VAL A 118 11.03 11.16 -26.59
C VAL A 118 12.47 10.67 -26.38
N GLN A 119 13.18 10.46 -27.49
CA GLN A 119 14.63 10.31 -27.53
C GLN A 119 15.27 11.67 -27.20
N GLU A 120 15.65 11.88 -25.94
CA GLU A 120 16.69 12.84 -25.61
C GLU A 120 18.04 12.11 -25.69
N ASN A 121 19.01 12.71 -26.38
CA ASN A 121 20.37 12.20 -26.63
C ASN A 121 21.25 12.02 -25.37
N GLY A 122 20.66 11.87 -24.18
CA GLY A 122 21.35 11.59 -22.94
C GLY A 122 20.55 10.59 -22.14
N LEU A 123 21.22 9.54 -21.64
CA LEU A 123 20.66 8.63 -20.65
C LEU A 123 19.94 9.45 -19.58
N ARG A 124 18.61 9.29 -19.44
CA ARG A 124 17.88 9.88 -18.31
C ARG A 124 18.39 9.22 -17.04
N LEU A 125 19.37 9.86 -16.40
CA LEU A 125 19.69 9.61 -15.01
C LEU A 125 18.44 9.99 -14.23
N PHE A 126 17.67 8.97 -13.82
CA PHE A 126 16.65 9.16 -12.80
C PHE A 126 17.40 9.59 -11.54
N HIS A 127 17.46 10.90 -11.31
CA HIS A 127 18.01 11.46 -10.09
C HIS A 127 17.05 11.03 -8.97
N PHE A 128 17.38 9.93 -8.30
CA PHE A 128 16.78 9.58 -7.02
C PHE A 128 17.17 10.69 -6.04
N LEU A 129 16.30 11.67 -5.87
CA LEU A 129 16.34 12.56 -4.71
C LEU A 129 15.92 11.71 -3.50
N LEU A 130 16.93 11.14 -2.85
CA LEU A 130 16.88 10.68 -1.47
C LEU A 130 16.82 11.87 -0.52
#